data_AF-A0A6B3FQH0-F1
#
_entry.id   AF-A0A6B3FQH0-F1
#
_cell.length_a   1.000
_cell.length_b   1.000
_cell.length_c   1.000
_cell.angle_alpha   90.00
_cell.angle_beta   90.00
_cell.angle_gamma   90.00
#
_symmetry.space_group_name_H-M   'P 1'
#
loop_
_entity.id
_entity.type
_entity.pdbx_description
1 polymer ?
#
loop_
_entity_poly.entity_id
_entity_poly.type
_entity_poly.pdbx_seq_one_letter_code
_entity_poly.pdbx_strand_id
1 'polypeptide(L)' 'DTLVAMRDGRIVASGPPRETVDAALVQELYGIEAEILTATSDGTPVVVPRVSVPTAVV' A
#
# COMPACT_ATOMS: atom_id res chain seq x y z
N ASP A 1 -7.04 8.18 13.83
CA ASP A 1 -7.42 6.84 13.36
C ASP A 1 -6.28 5.86 13.67
N THR A 2 -6.48 4.56 13.46
CA THR A 2 -5.42 3.56 13.67
C THR A 2 -5.62 2.44 12.67
N LEU A 3 -4.55 2.07 11.95
CA LEU A 3 -4.50 0.95 11.04
C LEU A 3 -3.84 -0.23 11.75
N VAL A 4 -4.39 -1.43 11.52
CA VAL A 4 -3.78 -2.69 11.93
C VAL A 4 -3.64 -3.55 10.68
N ALA A 5 -2.40 -3.81 10.29
CA ALA A 5 -2.07 -4.71 9.20
C ALA A 5 -1.84 -6.12 9.75
N MET A 6 -2.50 -7.10 9.15
CA MET A 6 -2.43 -8.49 9.59
C MET A 6 -2.14 -9.45 8.45
N ARG A 7 -1.36 -10.48 8.77
CA ARG A 7 -1.04 -11.60 7.88
C ARG A 7 -0.93 -12.88 8.70
N ASP A 8 -1.53 -13.97 8.23
CA ASP A 8 -1.48 -15.30 8.86
C ASP A 8 -1.84 -15.29 10.36
N GLY A 9 -2.85 -14.49 10.74
CA GLY A 9 -3.30 -14.35 12.12
C GLY A 9 -2.38 -13.55 13.04
N ARG A 10 -1.36 -12.88 12.50
CA ARG A 10 -0.40 -12.03 13.25
C ARG A 10 -0.49 -10.58 12.79
N ILE A 11 -0.21 -9.66 13.72
CA ILE A 11 -0.06 -8.24 13.41
C ILE A 11 1.34 -8.02 12.85
N VAL A 12 1.42 -7.46 11.65
CA VAL A 12 2.70 -7.14 10.98
C VAL A 12 3.08 -5.68 11.16
N ALA A 13 2.08 -4.79 11.23
CA ALA A 13 2.28 -3.37 11.52
C ALA A 13 1.03 -2.77 12.16
N SER A 14 1.19 -1.76 13.00
CA SER A 14 0.07 -1.03 13.58
C SER A 14 0.46 0.40 13.91
N GLY A 15 -0.43 1.34 13.65
CA GLY A 15 -0.19 2.75 13.94
C GLY A 15 -1.04 3.68 13.09
N PRO A 16 -0.67 4.97 13.02
CA PRO A 16 -1.31 5.92 12.11
C PRO A 16 -1.13 5.46 10.66
N PRO A 17 -2.18 5.53 9.80
CA PRO A 17 -2.06 5.14 8.40
C PRO A 17 -0.92 5.85 7.67
N ARG A 18 -0.71 7.14 7.95
CA ARG A 18 0.34 7.97 7.33
C ARG A 18 1.76 7.54 7.65
N GLU A 19 1.94 6.79 8.73
CA GLU A 19 3.24 6.27 9.17
C GLU A 19 3.39 4.78 8.88
N THR A 20 2.27 4.07 8.68
CA THR A 20 2.23 2.61 8.58
C THR A 20 2.10 2.13 7.13
N VAL A 21 1.37 2.86 6.27
CA VAL A 21 1.11 2.43 4.90
C VAL A 21 2.29 2.81 4.01
N ASP A 22 3.03 1.81 3.54
CA ASP A 22 4.05 1.94 2.51
C ASP A 22 3.88 0.86 1.41
N ALA A 23 4.68 0.97 0.34
CA ALA A 23 4.61 0.03 -0.78
C ALA A 23 5.05 -1.39 -0.39
N ALA A 24 5.98 -1.52 0.57
CA ALA A 24 6.47 -2.82 1.01
C ALA A 24 5.39 -3.58 1.78
N LEU A 25 4.63 -2.90 2.64
CA LEU A 25 3.51 -3.46 3.38
C LEU A 25 2.39 -3.90 2.44
N VAL A 26 2.05 -3.10 1.42
CA VAL A 26 1.05 -3.47 0.42
C VAL A 26 1.48 -4.72 -0.37
N GLN A 27 2.75 -4.79 -0.77
CA GLN A 27 3.31 -5.97 -1.42
C GLN A 27 3.28 -7.19 -0.49
N GLU A 28 3.62 -7.03 0.80
CA GLU A 28 3.65 -8.13 1.76
C GLU A 28 2.25 -8.71 2.04
N LEU A 29 1.25 -7.84 2.17
CA LEU A 29 -0.12 -8.24 2.53
C LEU A 29 -0.92 -8.75 1.33
N TYR A 30 -0.75 -8.13 0.17
CA TYR A 30 -1.63 -8.35 -0.99
C TYR A 30 -0.89 -8.84 -2.24
N GLY A 31 0.44 -8.84 -2.26
CA GLY A 31 1.21 -9.18 -3.44
C GLY A 31 1.09 -8.16 -4.58
N ILE A 32 0.71 -6.92 -4.25
CA ILE A 32 0.47 -5.85 -5.22
C ILE A 32 1.63 -4.87 -5.21
N GLU A 33 2.28 -4.70 -6.37
CA GLU A 33 3.20 -3.60 -6.57
C GLU A 33 2.41 -2.29 -6.65
N ALA A 34 2.70 -1.37 -5.74
CA ALA A 34 1.97 -0.11 -5.64
C ALA A 34 2.92 1.07 -5.40
N GLU A 35 2.43 2.25 -5.77
CA GLU A 35 2.97 3.52 -5.33
C GLU A 35 2.06 4.12 -4.26
N ILE A 36 2.65 4.72 -3.23
CA ILE A 36 1.91 5.39 -2.15
C ILE A 36 2.03 6.89 -2.35
N LEU A 37 0.91 7.52 -2.65
CA LEU A 37 0.80 8.97 -2.77
C LEU A 37 0.23 9.57 -1.48
N THR A 38 0.50 10.84 -1.24
CA THR A 38 -0.11 11.58 -0.14
C THR A 38 -1.27 12.41 -0.67
N ALA A 39 -2.48 12.21 -0.14
CA ALA A 39 -3.65 13.02 -0.52
C ALA A 39 -3.41 14.49 -0.15
N THR A 40 -3.72 15.41 -1.08
CA THR A 40 -3.52 16.85 -0.87
C THR A 40 -4.52 17.47 0.10
N SER A 41 -5.68 16.84 0.29
CA SER A 41 -6.76 17.31 1.17
C SER A 41 -6.44 17.16 2.65
N ASP A 42 -5.98 15.97 3.04
CA ASP A 42 -5.90 15.53 4.43
C ASP A 42 -4.65 14.70 4.71
N GLY A 43 -3.75 14.53 3.73
CA GLY A 43 -2.51 13.79 3.90
C GLY A 43 -2.68 12.27 4.08
N THR A 44 -3.87 11.72 3.82
CA THR A 44 -4.11 10.28 3.93
C THR A 44 -3.37 9.54 2.80
N PRO A 45 -2.74 8.38 3.06
CA PRO A 45 -2.06 7.62 2.03
C PRO A 45 -3.06 7.09 0.98
N VAL A 46 -2.72 7.26 -0.30
CA VAL A 46 -3.47 6.74 -1.44
C VAL A 46 -2.63 5.67 -2.11
N VAL A 47 -3.14 4.44 -2.13
CA VAL A 47 -2.49 3.29 -2.77
C VAL A 47 -2.85 3.27 -4.25
N VAL A 48 -1.86 3.38 -5.12
CA VAL A 48 -2.03 3.33 -6.58
C VAL A 48 -1.33 2.07 -7.12
N PRO A 49 -2.08 1.05 -7.55
CA PRO A 49 -1.49 -0.15 -8.14
C PRO A 49 -0.70 0.18 -9.41
N ARG A 50 0.48 -0.42 -9.55
CA ARG A 50 1.23 -0.36 -10.80
C ARG A 50 0.65 -1.40 -11.76
N VAL A 51 0.14 -0.92 -12.90
CA VAL A 51 -0.31 -1.79 -13.98
C VAL A 51 0.79 -1.80 -15.04
N SER A 52 1.46 -2.94 -15.24
CA SER A 52 2.28 -3.10 -16.44
C SER A 52 1.34 -3.35 -17.62
N VAL A 53 1.26 -2.41 -18.56
CA VAL A 53 0.66 -2.69 -19.86
C VAL A 53 1.61 -3.65 -20.57
N PRO A 54 1.20 -4.89 -20.94
CA PRO A 54 2.06 -5.76 -21.70
C PRO A 54 2.49 -5.02 -22.96
N THR A 55 3.80 -4.82 -23.14
CA THR A 55 4.32 -4.25 -24.37
C THR A 55 3.96 -5.20 -25.49
N ALA A 56 2.99 -4.82 -26.33
CA ALA A 56 2.71 -5.55 -27.55
C ALA A 56 3.98 -5.51 -28.40
N VAL A 57 4.58 -6.68 -28.62
CA VAL A 57 5.73 -6.81 -29.50
C VAL A 57 5.23 -6.52 -30.92
N VAL A 58 5.70 -5.41 -31.51
CA VAL A 58 5.45 -5.04 -32.91
C VAL A 58 6.36 -5.85 -33.82
#